data_AF-A0A941N4T9-F1
#
_entry.id   AF-A0A941N4T9-F1
#
_cell.length_a   1.000
_cell.length_b   1.000
_cell.length_c   1.000
_cell.angle_alpha   90.00
_cell.angle_beta   90.00
_cell.angle_gamma   90.00
#
_symmetry.space_group_name_H-M   'P 1'
#
loop_
_entity.id
_entity.type
_entity.pdbx_description
1 polymer ?
#
loop_
_entity_poly.entity_id
_entity_poly.type
_entity_poly.pdbx_seq_one_letter_code
_entity_poly.pdbx_strand_id
1 'polypeptide(L)'
;MTPALLLIDLQRDYLAAQRLDPCAERLCQTVAGLRSACRAAQIPVFHVWTTVTDEAQQMPHWRQSGLQRCRAGTPGHSPPENLLALPGEEIVHKRFYSGFHGTDLATRLRAANVDTVILAGVHLRACVRTTAIDAYQLGFQVWMADDAIGDDDPLHAAVTRRYLSERLAQFLSVTQITRAISCEHRSPCGPADSSPTTLPAVVLANGPQPVPHLPTIDHVSPRNRSGVLWRVPICGRDQVAEATSVAREASRSWSQTTLAERANWMSQVARRVEAESAALTDQIVEETGKPLRDARLEIGFAVGLIQSAVNYALSPQGGAADRETGPGWTRRRVPLGVVGLVTPWNNPLAIPLGKLAPALLYGNTVVWKPAIPGAGIAGRICELLRESGGPAGAVTLIQGDNRTGELLFADPQIDAVTLTGSMAAGMAAQALCAVRRVPLQAELGGNNAAIVWGDTDLAEAARKIAAACFGAAGQRCTANRRVIIERARSEEFLRELCLATAGLQWGDPRDERTDVGPVISSTALQR
;
A
#
# COMPACT_ATOMS: atom_id res chain seq x y z
N MET A 1 17.73 2.74 -15.54
CA MET A 1 16.53 3.55 -15.77
C MET A 1 16.86 4.51 -16.90
N THR A 2 15.94 4.75 -17.84
CA THR A 2 16.14 5.73 -18.91
C THR A 2 15.05 6.79 -18.80
N PRO A 3 15.31 7.90 -18.07
CA PRO A 3 14.30 8.93 -17.85
C PRO A 3 14.15 9.89 -19.03
N ALA A 4 13.00 10.57 -19.10
CA ALA A 4 12.78 11.80 -19.87
C ALA A 4 12.02 12.83 -19.02
N LEU A 5 12.35 14.12 -19.16
CA LEU A 5 11.64 15.21 -18.49
C LEU A 5 10.52 15.75 -19.37
N LEU A 6 9.29 15.75 -18.88
CA LEU A 6 8.13 16.37 -19.52
C LEU A 6 7.75 17.66 -18.76
N LEU A 7 7.82 18.79 -19.45
CA LEU A 7 7.47 20.12 -18.95
C LEU A 7 6.07 20.50 -19.45
N ILE A 8 5.08 20.45 -18.56
CA ILE A 8 3.66 20.50 -18.93
C ILE A 8 3.08 21.89 -18.67
N ASP A 9 2.60 22.54 -19.73
CA ASP A 9 1.77 23.75 -19.70
C ASP A 9 2.37 24.96 -18.95
N LEU A 10 3.69 25.10 -18.94
CA LEU A 10 4.39 26.24 -18.31
C LEU A 10 4.29 27.56 -19.12
N GLN A 11 3.22 27.72 -19.90
CA GLN A 11 2.95 28.89 -20.73
C GLN A 11 2.43 30.04 -19.86
N ARG A 12 2.71 31.30 -20.27
CA ARG A 12 2.35 32.49 -19.47
C ARG A 12 0.85 32.55 -19.11
N ASP A 13 -0.03 32.11 -20.00
CA ASP A 13 -1.48 32.08 -19.73
C ASP A 13 -1.89 31.15 -18.59
N TYR A 14 -1.14 30.07 -18.35
CA TYR A 14 -1.38 29.19 -17.20
C TYR A 14 -0.70 29.73 -15.94
N LEU A 15 0.50 30.28 -16.08
CA LEU A 15 1.26 30.87 -14.96
C LEU A 15 0.60 32.14 -14.40
N ALA A 16 -0.21 32.84 -15.19
CA ALA A 16 -0.98 34.02 -14.77
C ALA A 16 -2.23 33.71 -13.93
N ALA A 17 -2.50 32.43 -13.60
CA ALA A 17 -3.60 32.06 -12.72
C ALA A 17 -3.44 32.69 -11.32
N GLN A 18 -4.53 33.27 -10.78
CA GLN A 18 -4.44 34.25 -9.68
C GLN A 18 -3.89 33.71 -8.35
N ARG A 19 -3.68 32.40 -8.17
CA ARG A 19 -3.22 31.77 -6.91
C ARG A 19 -2.51 30.41 -7.09
N LEU A 20 -1.52 30.31 -7.98
CA LEU A 20 -0.70 29.07 -8.05
C LEU A 20 0.06 28.84 -6.74
N ASP A 21 0.04 27.59 -6.26
CA ASP A 21 0.90 27.09 -5.18
C ASP A 21 1.74 25.91 -5.72
N PRO A 22 3.09 25.99 -5.68
CA PRO A 22 3.89 27.17 -5.33
C PRO A 22 3.64 28.34 -6.30
N CYS A 23 3.95 29.57 -5.85
CA CYS A 23 3.78 30.76 -6.69
C CYS A 23 4.55 30.64 -8.02
N ALA A 24 4.03 31.25 -9.09
CA ALA A 24 4.55 31.07 -10.44
C ALA A 24 6.06 31.36 -10.56
N GLU A 25 6.56 32.38 -9.86
CA GLU A 25 8.00 32.70 -9.85
C GLU A 25 8.84 31.55 -9.27
N ARG A 26 8.46 31.05 -8.09
CA ARG A 26 9.15 29.94 -7.42
C ARG A 26 9.04 28.66 -8.25
N LEU A 27 7.88 28.37 -8.80
CA LEU A 27 7.67 27.23 -9.69
C LEU A 27 8.63 27.29 -10.89
N CYS A 28 8.71 28.44 -11.56
CA CYS A 28 9.59 28.61 -12.71
C CYS A 28 11.07 28.44 -12.36
N GLN A 29 11.50 28.96 -11.20
CA GLN A 29 12.86 28.77 -10.71
C GLN A 29 13.17 27.29 -10.44
N THR A 30 12.29 26.58 -9.74
CA THR A 30 12.47 25.15 -9.42
C THR A 30 12.49 24.29 -10.69
N VAL A 31 11.59 24.56 -11.63
CA VAL A 31 11.55 23.85 -12.93
C VAL A 31 12.82 24.12 -13.74
N ALA A 32 13.30 25.37 -13.79
CA ALA A 32 14.53 25.72 -14.51
C ALA A 32 15.75 24.99 -13.92
N GLY A 33 15.80 24.85 -12.59
CA GLY A 33 16.82 24.05 -11.89
C GLY A 33 16.75 22.57 -12.27
N LEU A 34 15.56 21.97 -12.24
CA LEU A 34 15.35 20.58 -12.64
C LEU A 34 15.75 20.35 -14.11
N ARG A 35 15.33 21.22 -15.02
CA ARG A 35 15.69 21.13 -16.45
C ARG A 35 17.20 21.19 -16.63
N SER A 36 17.88 22.09 -15.93
CA SER A 36 19.33 22.23 -16.00
C SER A 36 20.05 20.96 -15.51
N ALA A 37 19.56 20.34 -14.43
CA ALA A 37 20.07 19.07 -13.94
C ALA A 37 19.85 17.91 -14.94
N CYS A 38 18.65 17.80 -15.52
CA CYS A 38 18.36 16.80 -16.55
C CYS A 38 19.26 16.97 -17.79
N ARG A 39 19.46 18.21 -18.27
CA ARG A 39 20.38 18.48 -19.39
C ARG A 39 21.82 18.10 -19.07
N ALA A 40 22.30 18.42 -17.87
CA ALA A 40 23.66 18.05 -17.44
C ALA A 40 23.85 16.53 -17.42
N ALA A 41 22.79 15.78 -17.09
CA ALA A 41 22.75 14.32 -17.14
C ALA A 41 22.39 13.73 -18.51
N GLN A 42 22.33 14.54 -19.57
CA GLN A 42 21.95 14.13 -20.94
C GLN A 42 20.56 13.47 -21.05
N ILE A 43 19.65 13.82 -20.14
CA ILE A 43 18.26 13.35 -20.14
C ILE A 43 17.45 14.18 -21.14
N PRO A 44 16.68 13.55 -22.06
CA PRO A 44 15.87 14.27 -23.03
C PRO A 44 14.76 15.08 -22.35
N VAL A 45 14.51 16.29 -22.86
CA VAL A 45 13.51 17.23 -22.34
C VAL A 45 12.47 17.52 -23.40
N PHE A 46 11.20 17.30 -23.06
CA PHE A 46 10.04 17.58 -23.90
C PHE A 46 9.17 18.65 -23.26
N HIS A 47 8.84 19.67 -24.04
CA HIS A 47 7.92 20.73 -23.70
C HIS A 47 6.53 20.38 -24.20
N VAL A 48 5.58 20.16 -23.31
CA VAL A 48 4.21 19.79 -23.63
C VAL A 48 3.33 21.03 -23.50
N TRP A 49 3.02 21.67 -24.62
CA TRP A 49 2.28 22.93 -24.66
C TRP A 49 0.85 22.72 -25.14
N THR A 50 -0.11 23.29 -24.43
CA THR A 50 -1.45 23.47 -24.98
C THR A 50 -1.40 24.52 -26.08
N THR A 51 -1.90 24.22 -27.27
CA THR A 51 -1.86 25.17 -28.39
C THR A 51 -3.20 25.24 -29.10
N VAL A 52 -3.77 26.45 -29.12
CA VAL A 52 -5.03 26.75 -29.79
C VAL A 52 -4.72 27.53 -31.07
N THR A 53 -4.96 26.93 -32.22
CA THR A 53 -4.82 27.62 -33.52
C THR A 53 -6.15 28.11 -34.08
N ASP A 54 -7.26 27.57 -33.59
CA ASP A 54 -8.64 27.87 -34.01
C ASP A 54 -9.60 27.78 -32.82
N GLU A 55 -10.69 28.55 -32.81
CA GLU A 55 -11.71 28.59 -31.76
C GLU A 55 -12.36 27.22 -31.53
N ALA A 56 -12.51 26.41 -32.58
CA ALA A 56 -13.03 25.04 -32.47
C ALA A 56 -12.14 24.14 -31.58
N GLN A 57 -10.85 24.45 -31.44
CA GLN A 57 -9.87 23.70 -30.64
C GLN A 57 -9.82 24.15 -29.18
N GLN A 58 -10.58 25.18 -28.78
CA GLN A 58 -10.63 25.63 -27.40
C GLN A 58 -11.32 24.61 -26.49
N MET A 59 -10.81 24.48 -25.27
CA MET A 59 -11.43 23.66 -24.25
C MET A 59 -12.89 24.11 -24.02
N PRO A 60 -13.86 23.18 -23.89
CA PRO A 60 -15.28 23.54 -23.80
C PRO A 60 -15.60 24.57 -22.71
N HIS A 61 -14.96 24.45 -21.55
CA HIS A 61 -15.15 25.39 -20.43
C HIS A 61 -14.51 26.76 -20.70
N TRP A 62 -13.44 26.86 -21.49
CA TRP A 62 -12.87 28.15 -21.91
C TRP A 62 -13.82 28.89 -22.85
N ARG A 63 -14.43 28.17 -23.80
CA ARG A 63 -15.46 28.73 -24.69
C ARG A 63 -16.67 29.24 -23.91
N GLN A 64 -17.16 28.46 -22.96
CA GLN A 64 -18.31 28.83 -22.12
C GLN A 64 -18.03 30.07 -21.25
N SER A 65 -16.79 30.24 -20.78
CA SER A 65 -16.39 31.38 -19.94
C SER A 65 -15.76 32.53 -20.71
N GLY A 66 -15.72 32.48 -22.05
CA GLY A 66 -15.09 33.51 -22.90
C GLY A 66 -13.58 33.65 -22.69
N LEU A 67 -12.90 32.65 -22.13
CA LEU A 67 -11.47 32.68 -21.85
C LEU A 67 -10.66 32.37 -23.11
N GLN A 68 -9.78 33.30 -23.49
CA GLN A 68 -8.84 33.12 -24.60
C GLN A 68 -7.45 32.82 -24.02
N ARG A 69 -7.03 31.56 -24.05
CA ARG A 69 -5.73 31.10 -23.52
C ARG A 69 -4.98 30.25 -24.52
N CYS A 70 -3.65 30.30 -24.45
CA CYS A 70 -2.70 29.49 -25.20
C CYS A 70 -2.89 29.57 -26.74
N ARG A 71 -3.32 30.74 -27.23
CA ARG A 71 -3.53 30.97 -28.67
C ARG A 71 -2.21 31.18 -29.38
N ALA A 72 -1.94 30.40 -30.41
CA ALA A 72 -0.71 30.51 -31.19
C ALA A 72 -0.48 31.97 -31.66
N GLY A 73 0.72 32.49 -31.42
CA GLY A 73 1.11 33.86 -31.78
C GLY A 73 0.80 34.93 -30.73
N THR A 74 0.16 34.59 -29.60
CA THR A 74 0.01 35.53 -28.47
C THR A 74 1.16 35.40 -27.47
N PRO A 75 1.49 36.46 -26.70
CA PRO A 75 2.50 36.37 -25.64
C PRO A 75 2.18 35.30 -24.59
N GLY A 76 0.88 35.06 -24.35
CA GLY A 76 0.36 34.07 -23.41
C GLY A 76 0.67 32.62 -23.76
N HIS A 77 0.87 32.33 -25.05
CA HIS A 77 1.17 30.98 -25.58
C HIS A 77 2.60 30.53 -25.33
N SER A 78 3.55 31.45 -25.13
CA SER A 78 4.94 31.10 -24.85
C SER A 78 5.20 30.99 -23.35
N PRO A 79 6.13 30.13 -22.90
CA PRO A 79 6.61 30.15 -21.51
C PRO A 79 7.45 31.42 -21.23
N PRO A 80 7.76 31.72 -19.97
CA PRO A 80 8.74 32.75 -19.59
C PRO A 80 10.13 32.44 -20.16
N GLU A 81 10.98 33.47 -20.29
CA GLU A 81 12.29 33.36 -20.95
C GLU A 81 13.19 32.26 -20.38
N ASN A 82 13.20 32.11 -19.05
CA ASN A 82 13.99 31.08 -18.37
C ASN A 82 13.49 29.64 -18.60
N LEU A 83 12.32 29.46 -19.21
CA LEU A 83 11.72 28.17 -19.54
C LEU A 83 11.47 27.96 -21.04
N LEU A 84 11.94 28.88 -21.90
CA LEU A 84 11.92 28.66 -23.36
C LEU A 84 12.73 27.40 -23.72
N ALA A 85 12.24 26.65 -24.71
CA ALA A 85 12.91 25.47 -25.20
C ALA A 85 14.31 25.81 -25.72
N LEU A 86 15.30 25.07 -25.24
CA LEU A 86 16.70 25.23 -25.65
C LEU A 86 17.01 24.32 -26.86
N PRO A 87 18.11 24.56 -27.61
CA PRO A 87 18.55 23.64 -28.65
C PRO A 87 18.66 22.20 -28.13
N GLY A 88 18.06 21.28 -28.89
CA GLY A 88 17.96 19.85 -28.54
C GLY A 88 16.77 19.47 -27.65
N GLU A 89 15.94 20.43 -27.22
CA GLU A 89 14.68 20.14 -26.54
C GLU A 89 13.54 20.14 -27.56
N GLU A 90 12.59 19.22 -27.38
CA GLU A 90 11.48 19.06 -28.30
C GLU A 90 10.21 19.71 -27.77
N ILE A 91 9.38 20.26 -28.67
CA ILE A 91 8.07 20.81 -28.32
C ILE A 91 6.98 19.90 -28.89
N VAL A 92 6.04 19.53 -28.03
CA VAL A 92 4.85 18.74 -28.33
C VAL A 92 3.62 19.60 -28.07
N HIS A 93 2.80 19.77 -29.10
CA HIS A 93 1.57 20.56 -29.03
C HIS A 93 0.37 19.66 -28.73
N LYS A 94 -0.31 19.89 -27.60
CA LYS A 94 -1.55 19.19 -27.21
C LYS A 94 -2.77 20.10 -27.30
N ARG A 95 -3.95 19.49 -27.41
CA ARG A 95 -5.25 20.20 -27.49
C ARG A 95 -6.11 20.08 -26.22
N PHE A 96 -5.80 19.12 -25.34
CA PHE A 96 -6.58 18.83 -24.13
C PHE A 96 -5.64 18.61 -22.92
N TYR A 97 -6.09 17.86 -21.91
CA TYR A 97 -5.35 17.71 -20.66
C TYR A 97 -4.06 16.89 -20.82
N SER A 98 -4.09 15.76 -21.53
CA SER A 98 -2.93 14.85 -21.63
C SER A 98 -1.92 15.25 -22.69
N GLY A 99 -0.63 15.14 -22.35
CA GLY A 99 0.48 15.21 -23.30
C GLY A 99 0.55 14.09 -24.33
N PHE A 100 -0.15 12.97 -24.10
CA PHE A 100 -0.14 11.79 -24.98
C PHE A 100 -1.35 11.75 -25.94
N HIS A 101 -2.44 12.42 -25.59
CA HIS A 101 -3.67 12.33 -26.37
C HIS A 101 -3.59 13.16 -27.65
N GLY A 102 -3.61 12.48 -28.80
CA GLY A 102 -3.56 13.11 -30.12
C GLY A 102 -2.18 13.68 -30.48
N THR A 103 -1.12 13.18 -29.84
CA THR A 103 0.29 13.55 -30.09
C THR A 103 1.11 12.31 -30.44
N ASP A 104 2.34 12.50 -30.93
CA ASP A 104 3.31 11.44 -31.18
C ASP A 104 4.31 11.24 -30.02
N LEU A 105 4.03 11.83 -28.85
CA LEU A 105 4.93 11.83 -27.69
C LEU A 105 5.33 10.40 -27.26
N ALA A 106 4.38 9.47 -27.19
CA ALA A 106 4.67 8.08 -26.81
C ALA A 106 5.67 7.41 -27.78
N THR A 107 5.51 7.68 -29.08
CA THR A 107 6.39 7.14 -30.12
C THR A 107 7.80 7.71 -29.98
N ARG A 108 7.92 9.02 -29.72
CA ARG A 108 9.22 9.69 -29.53
C ARG A 108 9.95 9.20 -28.27
N LEU A 109 9.23 9.06 -27.16
CA LEU A 109 9.80 8.53 -25.92
C LEU A 109 10.31 7.10 -26.10
N ARG A 110 9.55 6.24 -26.81
CA ARG A 110 9.99 4.88 -27.12
C ARG A 110 11.19 4.84 -28.06
N ALA A 111 11.24 5.73 -29.06
CA ALA A 111 12.41 5.84 -29.94
C ALA A 111 13.69 6.25 -29.18
N ALA A 112 13.54 6.99 -28.07
CA ALA A 112 14.61 7.35 -27.16
C ALA A 112 14.88 6.30 -26.06
N ASN A 113 14.28 5.10 -26.14
CA ASN A 113 14.37 4.03 -25.14
C ASN A 113 14.00 4.46 -23.71
N VAL A 114 13.09 5.41 -23.57
CA VAL A 114 12.64 5.92 -22.27
C VAL A 114 11.75 4.89 -21.58
N ASP A 115 12.05 4.59 -20.32
CA ASP A 115 11.23 3.74 -19.45
C ASP A 115 10.53 4.54 -18.33
N THR A 116 10.98 5.77 -18.08
CA THR A 116 10.50 6.62 -16.98
C THR A 116 10.27 8.05 -17.43
N VAL A 117 9.14 8.64 -17.06
CA VAL A 117 8.85 10.06 -17.28
C VAL A 117 8.89 10.83 -15.97
N ILE A 118 9.62 11.94 -15.97
CA ILE A 118 9.66 12.93 -14.90
C ILE A 118 8.71 14.06 -15.30
N LEU A 119 7.67 14.32 -14.51
CA LEU A 119 6.66 15.32 -14.80
C LEU A 119 6.85 16.55 -13.92
N ALA A 120 6.93 17.72 -14.55
CA ALA A 120 6.91 19.03 -13.92
C ALA A 120 5.98 19.96 -14.71
N GLY A 121 5.30 20.90 -14.07
CA GLY A 121 4.30 21.72 -14.77
C GLY A 121 3.23 22.34 -13.88
N VAL A 122 2.07 22.61 -14.46
CA VAL A 122 0.92 23.22 -13.77
C VAL A 122 -0.35 22.39 -13.89
N HIS A 123 -1.24 22.61 -12.92
CA HIS A 123 -2.50 21.89 -12.72
C HIS A 123 -2.29 20.41 -12.42
N LEU A 124 -1.75 20.12 -11.23
CA LEU A 124 -1.72 18.77 -10.67
C LEU A 124 -3.09 18.11 -10.79
N ARG A 125 -4.20 18.81 -10.55
CA ARG A 125 -5.54 18.24 -10.64
C ARG A 125 -6.03 17.90 -12.06
N ALA A 126 -5.36 18.41 -13.09
CA ALA A 126 -5.81 18.34 -14.49
C ALA A 126 -4.69 17.87 -15.43
N CYS A 127 -4.00 18.78 -16.12
CA CYS A 127 -3.07 18.44 -17.20
C CYS A 127 -1.93 17.52 -16.76
N VAL A 128 -1.29 17.84 -15.63
CA VAL A 128 -0.24 17.01 -15.03
C VAL A 128 -0.79 15.63 -14.62
N ARG A 129 -1.98 15.58 -13.99
CA ARG A 129 -2.64 14.31 -13.63
C ARG A 129 -2.97 13.43 -14.82
N THR A 130 -3.62 13.97 -15.85
CA THR A 130 -4.02 13.16 -17.00
C THR A 130 -2.79 12.65 -17.75
N THR A 131 -1.75 13.48 -17.89
CA THR A 131 -0.47 13.05 -18.48
C THR A 131 0.19 11.95 -17.65
N ALA A 132 0.15 12.02 -16.32
CA ALA A 132 0.65 10.98 -15.43
C ALA A 132 -0.11 9.65 -15.59
N ILE A 133 -1.44 9.70 -15.64
CA ILE A 133 -2.28 8.51 -15.82
C ILE A 133 -2.00 7.84 -17.17
N ASP A 134 -1.93 8.63 -18.24
CA ASP A 134 -1.70 8.10 -19.59
C ASP A 134 -0.29 7.53 -19.74
N ALA A 135 0.74 8.21 -19.17
CA ALA A 135 2.10 7.68 -19.14
C ALA A 135 2.15 6.30 -18.48
N TYR A 136 1.50 6.16 -17.32
CA TYR A 136 1.43 4.89 -16.61
C TYR A 136 0.69 3.82 -17.42
N GLN A 137 -0.45 4.15 -18.03
CA GLN A 137 -1.20 3.22 -18.89
C GLN A 137 -0.41 2.77 -20.13
N LEU A 138 0.51 3.60 -20.61
CA LEU A 138 1.40 3.30 -21.73
C LEU A 138 2.66 2.51 -21.32
N GLY A 139 2.82 2.21 -20.02
CA GLY A 139 3.88 1.38 -19.46
C GLY A 139 5.10 2.14 -18.93
N PHE A 140 5.06 3.47 -18.86
CA PHE A 140 6.16 4.26 -18.29
C PHE A 140 6.08 4.29 -16.76
N GLN A 141 7.23 4.23 -16.09
CA GLN A 141 7.31 4.67 -14.69
C GLN A 141 7.08 6.18 -14.63
N VAL A 142 6.40 6.66 -13.57
CA VAL A 142 6.04 8.08 -13.45
C VAL A 142 6.63 8.68 -12.19
N TRP A 143 7.55 9.63 -12.37
CA TRP A 143 8.08 10.46 -11.30
C TRP A 143 7.46 11.84 -11.38
N MET A 144 6.93 12.33 -10.27
CA MET A 144 6.32 13.65 -10.14
C MET A 144 7.31 14.52 -9.39
N ALA A 145 7.80 15.59 -10.03
CA ALA A 145 8.67 16.56 -9.39
C ALA A 145 7.81 17.46 -8.49
N ASP A 146 7.62 17.04 -7.24
CA ASP A 146 6.58 17.53 -6.31
C ASP A 146 6.65 19.04 -6.07
N ASP A 147 7.86 19.57 -5.86
CA ASP A 147 8.15 21.00 -5.69
C ASP A 147 8.30 21.76 -7.02
N ALA A 148 8.15 21.07 -8.15
CA ALA A 148 8.11 21.62 -9.52
C ALA A 148 6.75 21.40 -10.20
N ILE A 149 5.69 21.15 -9.42
CA ILE A 149 4.32 21.08 -9.89
C ILE A 149 3.46 22.10 -9.15
N GLY A 150 2.81 22.99 -9.90
CA GLY A 150 1.90 24.00 -9.36
C GLY A 150 0.42 23.67 -9.57
N ASP A 151 -0.44 24.16 -8.69
CA ASP A 151 -1.88 24.08 -8.83
C ASP A 151 -2.57 25.29 -8.18
N ASP A 152 -3.65 25.79 -8.76
CA ASP A 152 -4.43 26.93 -8.23
C ASP A 152 -5.64 26.50 -7.37
N ASP A 153 -5.78 25.20 -7.08
CA ASP A 153 -6.77 24.61 -6.17
C ASP A 153 -6.09 23.55 -5.27
N PRO A 154 -5.54 23.98 -4.11
CA PRO A 154 -4.73 23.11 -3.27
C PRO A 154 -5.50 21.91 -2.70
N LEU A 155 -6.83 22.02 -2.53
CA LEU A 155 -7.65 20.92 -2.03
C LEU A 155 -7.76 19.79 -3.06
N HIS A 156 -8.09 20.14 -4.31
CA HIS A 156 -8.15 19.15 -5.39
C HIS A 156 -6.75 18.63 -5.76
N ALA A 157 -5.72 19.48 -5.68
CA ALA A 157 -4.33 19.07 -5.84
C ALA A 157 -3.93 18.03 -4.79
N ALA A 158 -4.27 18.22 -3.51
CA ALA A 158 -3.98 17.27 -2.44
C ALA A 158 -4.69 15.91 -2.64
N VAL A 159 -5.97 15.93 -3.02
CA VAL A 159 -6.73 14.71 -3.37
C VAL A 159 -6.08 13.98 -4.54
N THR A 160 -5.67 14.73 -5.57
CA THR A 160 -5.00 14.19 -6.75
C THR A 160 -3.63 13.61 -6.42
N ARG A 161 -2.82 14.33 -5.65
CA ARG A 161 -1.52 13.88 -5.15
C ARG A 161 -1.67 12.54 -4.46
N ARG A 162 -2.62 12.44 -3.53
CA ARG A 162 -2.94 11.20 -2.84
C ARG A 162 -3.33 10.09 -3.83
N TYR A 163 -4.26 10.36 -4.74
CA TYR A 163 -4.70 9.40 -5.75
C TYR A 163 -3.54 8.84 -6.59
N LEU A 164 -2.66 9.72 -7.09
CA LEU A 164 -1.53 9.35 -7.94
C LEU A 164 -0.43 8.62 -7.14
N SER A 165 -0.10 9.13 -5.95
CA SER A 165 0.95 8.56 -5.09
C SER A 165 0.64 7.15 -4.58
N GLU A 166 -0.65 6.84 -4.40
CA GLU A 166 -1.11 5.52 -3.93
C GLU A 166 -1.23 4.49 -5.07
N ARG A 167 -1.09 4.89 -6.34
CA ARG A 167 -1.45 4.06 -7.50
C ARG A 167 -0.38 3.94 -8.58
N LEU A 168 0.20 5.06 -9.02
CA LEU A 168 0.89 5.08 -10.32
C LEU A 168 2.11 5.98 -10.40
N ALA A 169 2.33 6.88 -9.44
CA ALA A 169 3.41 7.86 -9.51
C ALA A 169 4.18 7.99 -8.19
N GLN A 170 5.49 8.18 -8.30
CA GLN A 170 6.34 8.53 -7.16
C GLN A 170 6.51 10.05 -7.09
N PHE A 171 6.12 10.67 -5.99
CA PHE A 171 6.36 12.09 -5.75
C PHE A 171 7.73 12.27 -5.10
N LEU A 172 8.60 13.02 -5.77
CA LEU A 172 9.99 13.27 -5.39
C LEU A 172 10.25 14.77 -5.46
N SER A 173 11.04 15.29 -4.52
CA SER A 173 11.55 16.66 -4.68
C SER A 173 12.57 16.72 -5.82
N VAL A 174 12.74 17.90 -6.43
CA VAL A 174 13.77 18.14 -7.46
C VAL A 174 15.15 17.76 -6.95
N THR A 175 15.42 17.94 -5.65
CA THR A 175 16.69 17.50 -5.04
C THR A 175 16.84 15.97 -5.06
N GLN A 176 15.78 15.23 -4.75
CA GLN A 176 15.79 13.77 -4.80
C GLN A 176 15.97 13.26 -6.23
N ILE A 177 15.24 13.85 -7.19
CA ILE A 177 15.35 13.52 -8.61
C ILE A 177 16.78 13.78 -9.10
N THR A 178 17.32 14.97 -8.82
CA THR A 178 18.68 15.37 -9.23
C THR A 178 19.74 14.42 -8.67
N ARG A 179 19.61 14.00 -7.42
CA ARG A 179 20.50 13.00 -6.82
C ARG A 179 20.37 11.64 -7.50
N ALA A 180 19.15 11.17 -7.75
CA ALA A 180 18.91 9.89 -8.39
C ALA A 180 19.55 9.82 -9.79
N ILE A 181 19.29 10.83 -10.63
CA ILE A 181 19.85 10.88 -11.99
C ILE A 181 21.38 11.09 -12.01
N SER A 182 21.96 11.67 -10.95
CA SER A 182 23.42 11.86 -10.83
C SER A 182 24.14 10.61 -10.29
N CYS A 183 23.48 9.81 -9.43
CA CYS A 183 24.06 8.61 -8.84
C CYS A 183 24.16 7.44 -9.83
N GLU A 184 23.29 7.37 -10.84
CA GLU A 184 23.35 6.33 -11.88
C GLU A 184 24.62 6.41 -12.77
N HIS A 185 25.43 7.48 -12.66
CA HIS A 185 26.72 7.63 -13.34
C HIS A 185 27.95 7.18 -12.52
N ARG A 186 27.77 6.51 -11.37
CA ARG A 186 28.88 5.86 -10.65
C ARG A 186 28.71 4.35 -10.62
N SER A 187 29.73 3.66 -11.12
CA SER A 187 29.83 2.19 -11.14
C SER A 187 29.55 1.56 -9.77
N PRO A 188 28.95 0.36 -9.72
CA PRO A 188 28.52 -0.25 -8.47
C PRO A 188 29.71 -0.72 -7.63
N CYS A 189 29.67 -0.39 -6.35
CA CYS A 189 30.57 -0.92 -5.34
C CYS A 189 30.08 -2.32 -4.91
N GLY A 190 30.90 -3.35 -5.17
CA GLY A 190 30.99 -4.65 -4.48
C GLY A 190 29.74 -5.56 -4.40
N PRO A 191 29.82 -6.84 -4.79
CA PRO A 191 28.69 -7.76 -4.69
C PRO A 191 28.48 -8.17 -3.22
N ALA A 192 27.25 -8.04 -2.73
CA ALA A 192 26.75 -8.94 -1.70
C ALA A 192 26.17 -10.17 -2.42
N ASP A 193 26.84 -11.31 -2.29
CA ASP A 193 26.43 -12.59 -2.84
C ASP A 193 25.12 -13.06 -2.21
N SER A 194 24.01 -12.73 -2.84
CA SER A 194 22.83 -13.58 -3.02
C SER A 194 21.80 -12.80 -3.84
N SER A 195 21.41 -13.36 -4.99
CA SER A 195 20.30 -12.82 -5.76
C SER A 195 19.05 -12.74 -4.87
N PRO A 196 18.28 -11.63 -4.86
CA PRO A 196 17.08 -11.52 -4.03
C PRO A 196 16.10 -12.65 -4.33
N THR A 197 15.63 -13.34 -3.29
CA THR A 197 14.68 -14.43 -3.45
C THR A 197 13.33 -13.87 -3.93
N THR A 198 12.85 -14.38 -5.06
CA THR A 198 11.52 -14.02 -5.57
C THR A 198 10.48 -14.93 -4.91
N LEU A 199 9.48 -14.32 -4.28
CA LEU A 199 8.39 -15.08 -3.66
C LEU A 199 7.49 -15.69 -4.75
N PRO A 200 6.88 -16.85 -4.48
CA PRO A 200 5.89 -17.42 -5.39
C PRO A 200 4.69 -16.48 -5.53
N ALA A 201 4.20 -16.32 -6.75
CA ALA A 201 3.05 -15.45 -7.04
C ALA A 201 1.76 -15.96 -6.46
N VAL A 202 1.59 -17.27 -6.59
CA VAL A 202 0.45 -17.98 -6.05
C VAL A 202 0.98 -19.19 -5.30
N VAL A 203 0.46 -19.42 -4.09
CA VAL A 203 0.61 -20.71 -3.41
C VAL A 203 -0.74 -21.39 -3.50
N LEU A 204 -0.83 -22.38 -4.38
CA LEU A 204 -2.02 -23.18 -4.61
C LEU A 204 -1.97 -24.48 -3.80
N ALA A 205 -3.02 -25.27 -3.95
CA ALA A 205 -3.21 -26.60 -3.36
C ALA A 205 -1.97 -27.52 -3.39
N ASN A 206 -1.17 -27.46 -4.47
CA ASN A 206 -0.01 -28.32 -4.68
C ASN A 206 1.34 -27.64 -4.38
N GLY A 207 1.32 -26.49 -3.68
CA GLY A 207 2.51 -25.72 -3.36
C GLY A 207 2.71 -24.47 -4.24
N PRO A 208 3.87 -23.82 -4.12
CA PRO A 208 4.17 -22.58 -4.81
C PRO A 208 4.20 -22.77 -6.33
N GLN A 209 3.50 -21.90 -7.07
CA GLN A 209 3.52 -21.87 -8.53
C GLN A 209 4.16 -20.55 -9.01
N PRO A 210 5.28 -20.59 -9.73
CA PRO A 210 5.81 -19.40 -10.39
C PRO A 210 4.91 -19.07 -11.58
N VAL A 211 4.45 -17.82 -11.63
CA VAL A 211 3.74 -17.29 -12.81
C VAL A 211 4.73 -16.41 -13.56
N PRO A 212 5.21 -16.82 -14.75
CA PRO A 212 6.18 -16.03 -15.49
C PRO A 212 5.59 -14.68 -15.93
N HIS A 213 6.44 -13.66 -16.00
CA HIS A 213 6.14 -12.32 -16.50
C HIS A 213 5.16 -11.45 -15.68
N LEU A 214 4.90 -11.77 -14.42
CA LEU A 214 4.20 -10.82 -13.55
C LEU A 214 5.11 -9.65 -13.16
N PRO A 215 4.57 -8.41 -13.08
CA PRO A 215 5.29 -7.31 -12.47
C PRO A 215 5.55 -7.62 -11.00
N THR A 216 6.66 -7.09 -10.47
CA THR A 216 7.08 -7.35 -9.09
C THR A 216 7.34 -6.05 -8.35
N ILE A 217 7.07 -6.05 -7.04
CA ILE A 217 7.47 -5.00 -6.12
C ILE A 217 8.58 -5.56 -5.22
N ASP A 218 9.68 -4.83 -5.12
CA ASP A 218 10.76 -5.16 -4.22
C ASP A 218 10.38 -4.74 -2.78
N HIS A 219 10.28 -5.72 -1.89
CA HIS A 219 10.16 -5.50 -0.45
C HIS A 219 11.56 -5.41 0.15
N VAL A 220 11.84 -4.29 0.80
CA VAL A 220 13.11 -4.00 1.46
C VAL A 220 12.86 -4.01 2.97
N SER A 221 13.77 -4.62 3.73
CA SER A 221 13.66 -4.63 5.18
C SER A 221 13.67 -3.19 5.73
N PRO A 222 12.74 -2.83 6.65
CA PRO A 222 12.81 -1.55 7.36
C PRO A 222 14.04 -1.43 8.25
N ARG A 223 14.61 -2.57 8.70
CA ARG A 223 15.83 -2.67 9.49
C ARG A 223 17.07 -2.45 8.63
N ASN A 224 17.14 -3.08 7.45
CA ASN A 224 18.25 -2.94 6.53
C ASN A 224 17.78 -2.59 5.11
N ARG A 225 18.03 -1.35 4.70
CA ARG A 225 17.63 -0.85 3.37
C ARG A 225 18.65 -1.05 2.27
N SER A 226 19.80 -1.69 2.56
CA SER A 226 20.88 -1.86 1.58
C SER A 226 20.60 -2.93 0.52
N GLY A 227 19.55 -3.75 0.70
CA GLY A 227 19.23 -4.86 -0.20
C GLY A 227 17.75 -5.18 -0.25
N VAL A 228 17.33 -5.80 -1.34
CA VAL A 228 15.97 -6.33 -1.52
C VAL A 228 15.86 -7.62 -0.73
N LEU A 229 14.89 -7.68 0.18
CA LEU A 229 14.61 -8.88 0.98
C LEU A 229 13.78 -9.87 0.17
N TRP A 230 12.68 -9.40 -0.42
CA TRP A 230 11.80 -10.21 -1.26
C TRP A 230 11.45 -9.47 -2.54
N ARG A 231 11.44 -10.18 -3.66
CA ARG A 231 10.75 -9.71 -4.86
C ARG A 231 9.33 -10.28 -4.87
N VAL A 232 8.34 -9.42 -4.68
CA VAL A 232 6.93 -9.80 -4.50
C VAL A 232 6.16 -9.60 -5.80
N PRO A 233 5.72 -10.68 -6.47
CA PRO A 233 4.92 -10.58 -7.69
C PRO A 233 3.53 -9.97 -7.43
N ILE A 234 2.99 -9.30 -8.43
CA ILE A 234 1.69 -8.64 -8.38
C ILE A 234 0.69 -9.41 -9.23
N CYS A 235 -0.14 -10.21 -8.56
CA CYS A 235 -1.17 -11.00 -9.20
C CYS A 235 -2.27 -10.11 -9.81
N GLY A 236 -2.59 -10.39 -11.08
CA GLY A 236 -3.69 -9.76 -11.80
C GLY A 236 -5.01 -10.52 -11.65
N ARG A 237 -5.97 -10.18 -12.51
CA ARG A 237 -7.30 -10.79 -12.52
C ARG A 237 -7.23 -12.31 -12.70
N ASP A 238 -6.35 -12.78 -13.58
CA ASP A 238 -6.29 -14.19 -13.95
C ASP A 238 -5.81 -15.06 -12.78
N GLN A 239 -4.78 -14.62 -12.06
CA GLN A 239 -4.28 -15.32 -10.87
C GLN A 239 -5.30 -15.30 -9.72
N VAL A 240 -6.04 -14.20 -9.55
CA VAL A 240 -7.14 -14.12 -8.57
C VAL A 240 -8.24 -15.13 -8.92
N ALA A 241 -8.65 -15.19 -10.19
CA ALA A 241 -9.69 -16.11 -10.65
C ALA A 241 -9.26 -17.58 -10.52
N GLU A 242 -8.00 -17.89 -10.85
CA GLU A 242 -7.41 -19.22 -10.68
C GLU A 242 -7.40 -19.65 -9.21
N ALA A 243 -6.85 -18.82 -8.32
CA ALA A 243 -6.82 -19.10 -6.89
C ALA A 243 -8.24 -19.31 -6.31
N THR A 244 -9.19 -18.49 -6.75
CA THR A 244 -10.59 -18.60 -6.32
C THR A 244 -11.26 -19.86 -6.86
N SER A 245 -10.97 -20.27 -8.09
CA SER A 245 -11.45 -21.54 -8.64
C SER A 245 -10.91 -22.74 -7.86
N VAL A 246 -9.63 -22.73 -7.47
CA VAL A 246 -9.02 -23.77 -6.66
C VAL A 246 -9.67 -23.85 -5.27
N ALA A 247 -9.86 -22.70 -4.62
CA ALA A 247 -10.55 -22.64 -3.32
C ALA A 247 -12.00 -23.14 -3.44
N ARG A 248 -12.71 -22.78 -4.51
CA ARG A 248 -14.08 -23.24 -4.79
C ARG A 248 -14.15 -24.76 -4.94
N GLU A 249 -13.23 -25.36 -5.69
CA GLU A 249 -13.20 -26.82 -5.84
C GLU A 249 -12.94 -27.50 -4.49
N ALA A 250 -11.94 -27.03 -3.75
CA ALA A 250 -11.60 -27.55 -2.42
C ALA A 250 -12.77 -27.41 -1.42
N SER A 251 -13.63 -26.39 -1.56
CA SER A 251 -14.78 -26.17 -0.68
C SER A 251 -15.79 -27.33 -0.69
N ARG A 252 -15.88 -28.08 -1.79
CA ARG A 252 -16.84 -29.19 -1.94
C ARG A 252 -16.54 -30.33 -0.98
N SER A 253 -15.27 -30.71 -0.83
CA SER A 253 -14.85 -31.76 0.11
C SER A 253 -14.61 -31.18 1.50
N TRP A 254 -14.02 -29.99 1.60
CA TRP A 254 -13.68 -29.39 2.88
C TRP A 254 -14.90 -29.13 3.77
N SER A 255 -15.99 -28.63 3.19
CA SER A 255 -17.23 -28.36 3.93
C SER A 255 -17.91 -29.61 4.52
N GLN A 256 -17.57 -30.81 4.01
CA GLN A 256 -18.12 -32.08 4.47
C GLN A 256 -17.33 -32.71 5.62
N THR A 257 -16.14 -32.18 5.93
CA THR A 257 -15.37 -32.63 7.10
C THR A 257 -16.13 -32.32 8.39
N THR A 258 -15.85 -33.06 9.45
CA THR A 258 -16.42 -32.80 10.77
C THR A 258 -15.70 -31.65 11.46
N LEU A 259 -16.40 -30.95 12.36
CA LEU A 259 -15.76 -29.91 13.17
C LEU A 259 -14.57 -30.44 13.98
N ALA A 260 -14.66 -31.69 14.48
CA ALA A 260 -13.59 -32.33 15.23
C ALA A 260 -12.31 -32.52 14.39
N GLU A 261 -12.43 -32.96 13.14
CA GLU A 261 -11.28 -33.10 12.22
C GLU A 261 -10.61 -31.74 11.97
N ARG A 262 -11.42 -30.71 11.71
CA ARG A 262 -10.91 -29.35 11.47
C ARG A 262 -10.25 -28.74 12.73
N ALA A 263 -10.83 -28.99 13.90
CA ALA A 263 -10.29 -28.57 15.19
C ALA A 263 -8.96 -29.27 15.53
N ASN A 264 -8.86 -30.58 15.24
CA ASN A 264 -7.63 -31.32 15.40
C ASN A 264 -6.53 -30.80 14.46
N TRP A 265 -6.86 -30.51 13.21
CA TRP A 265 -5.92 -29.90 12.27
C TRP A 265 -5.44 -28.52 12.74
N MET A 266 -6.35 -27.61 13.12
CA MET A 266 -5.95 -26.29 13.61
C MET A 266 -5.12 -26.36 14.90
N SER A 267 -5.39 -27.32 15.78
CA SER A 267 -4.55 -27.58 16.96
C SER A 267 -3.14 -28.06 16.58
N GLN A 268 -2.98 -28.83 15.49
CA GLN A 268 -1.67 -29.20 14.95
C GLN A 268 -0.92 -27.98 14.39
N VAL A 269 -1.62 -27.11 13.67
CA VAL A 269 -1.07 -25.85 13.15
C VAL A 269 -0.53 -24.99 14.30
N ALA A 270 -1.30 -24.82 15.38
CA ALA A 270 -0.87 -24.07 16.56
C ALA A 270 0.44 -24.63 17.15
N ARG A 271 0.54 -25.96 17.31
CA ARG A 271 1.76 -26.62 17.80
C ARG A 271 2.97 -26.40 16.88
N ARG A 272 2.76 -26.39 15.56
CA ARG A 272 3.86 -26.12 14.61
C ARG A 272 4.32 -24.66 14.65
N VAL A 273 3.38 -23.71 14.70
CA VAL A 273 3.71 -22.29 14.87
C VAL A 273 4.52 -22.07 16.14
N GLU A 274 4.13 -22.72 17.25
CA GLU A 274 4.88 -22.67 18.51
C GLU A 274 6.28 -23.29 18.39
N ALA A 275 6.39 -24.46 17.73
CA ALA A 275 7.68 -25.11 17.49
C ALA A 275 8.64 -24.28 16.64
N GLU A 276 8.13 -23.41 15.76
CA GLU A 276 8.91 -22.52 14.90
C GLU A 276 9.01 -21.08 15.41
N SER A 277 8.66 -20.86 16.67
CA SER A 277 8.64 -19.54 17.29
C SER A 277 9.91 -18.73 17.05
N ALA A 278 11.10 -19.34 17.17
CA ALA A 278 12.37 -18.66 16.95
C ALA A 278 12.54 -18.18 15.50
N ALA A 279 12.35 -19.06 14.52
CA ALA A 279 12.49 -18.73 13.10
C ALA A 279 11.45 -17.70 12.63
N LEU A 280 10.19 -17.86 13.06
CA LEU A 280 9.13 -16.91 12.76
C LEU A 280 9.38 -15.54 13.39
N THR A 281 9.90 -15.51 14.62
CA THR A 281 10.28 -14.27 15.30
C THR A 281 11.34 -13.52 14.50
N ASP A 282 12.42 -14.21 14.10
CA ASP A 282 13.50 -13.60 13.33
C ASP A 282 13.00 -13.05 11.99
N GLN A 283 12.12 -13.79 11.32
CA GLN A 283 11.51 -13.37 10.06
C GLN A 283 10.60 -12.15 10.24
N ILE A 284 9.78 -12.12 11.30
CA ILE A 284 8.95 -10.95 11.63
C ILE A 284 9.80 -9.70 11.85
N VAL A 285 10.89 -9.81 12.61
CA VAL A 285 11.81 -8.69 12.85
C VAL A 285 12.43 -8.20 11.55
N GLU A 286 12.90 -9.10 10.69
CA GLU A 286 13.53 -8.75 9.41
C GLU A 286 12.54 -8.12 8.43
N GLU A 287 11.33 -8.68 8.28
CA GLU A 287 10.36 -8.19 7.29
C GLU A 287 9.66 -6.89 7.72
N THR A 288 9.47 -6.67 9.03
CA THR A 288 8.61 -5.58 9.53
C THR A 288 9.36 -4.52 10.34
N GLY A 289 10.57 -4.81 10.82
CA GLY A 289 11.32 -3.91 11.70
C GLY A 289 10.73 -3.79 13.11
N LYS A 290 9.75 -4.62 13.46
CA LYS A 290 9.20 -4.70 14.82
C LYS A 290 10.26 -5.19 15.81
N PRO A 291 10.34 -4.63 17.04
CA PRO A 291 11.26 -5.12 18.06
C PRO A 291 11.09 -6.62 18.37
N LEU A 292 12.20 -7.29 18.70
CA LEU A 292 12.27 -8.72 18.96
C LEU A 292 11.27 -9.19 20.03
N ARG A 293 11.13 -8.42 21.12
CA ARG A 293 10.17 -8.70 22.20
C ARG A 293 8.72 -8.69 21.69
N ASP A 294 8.37 -7.71 20.86
CA ASP A 294 7.04 -7.60 20.28
C ASP A 294 6.77 -8.71 19.24
N ALA A 295 7.79 -9.12 18.48
CA ALA A 295 7.68 -10.24 17.54
C ALA A 295 7.43 -11.57 18.26
N ARG A 296 8.13 -11.84 19.38
CA ARG A 296 7.86 -13.03 20.21
C ARG A 296 6.45 -13.04 20.80
N LEU A 297 5.98 -11.87 21.27
CA LEU A 297 4.62 -11.73 21.77
C LEU A 297 3.59 -12.03 20.68
N GLU A 298 3.86 -11.64 19.42
CA GLU A 298 2.99 -11.98 18.30
C GLU A 298 2.86 -13.49 18.09
N ILE A 299 3.94 -14.27 18.25
CA ILE A 299 3.85 -15.74 18.17
C ILE A 299 2.86 -16.27 19.20
N GLY A 300 2.98 -15.83 20.45
CA GLY A 300 2.08 -16.22 21.54
C GLY A 300 0.62 -15.83 21.25
N PHE A 301 0.40 -14.62 20.73
CA PHE A 301 -0.93 -14.19 20.31
C PHE A 301 -1.49 -15.03 19.15
N ALA A 302 -0.68 -15.38 18.16
CA ALA A 302 -1.09 -16.22 17.04
C ALA A 302 -1.56 -17.61 17.52
N VAL A 303 -0.75 -18.25 18.37
CA VAL A 303 -1.08 -19.56 18.98
C VAL A 303 -2.36 -19.45 19.83
N GLY A 304 -2.44 -18.44 20.70
CA GLY A 304 -3.59 -18.21 21.55
C GLY A 304 -4.88 -17.94 20.77
N LEU A 305 -4.82 -17.22 19.64
CA LEU A 305 -5.97 -16.99 18.77
C LEU A 305 -6.47 -18.28 18.12
N ILE A 306 -5.57 -19.15 17.64
CA ILE A 306 -5.95 -20.45 17.07
C ILE A 306 -6.61 -21.31 18.14
N GLN A 307 -5.97 -21.46 19.30
CA GLN A 307 -6.50 -22.27 20.41
C GLN A 307 -7.84 -21.74 20.90
N SER A 308 -7.98 -20.43 21.02
CA SER A 308 -9.23 -19.78 21.42
C SER A 308 -10.35 -20.03 20.40
N ALA A 309 -10.04 -19.97 19.10
CA ALA A 309 -11.00 -20.29 18.04
C ALA A 309 -11.42 -21.77 18.07
N VAL A 310 -10.48 -22.68 18.29
CA VAL A 310 -10.75 -24.13 18.45
C VAL A 310 -11.66 -24.38 19.64
N ASN A 311 -11.29 -23.85 20.82
CA ASN A 311 -12.05 -24.03 22.05
C ASN A 311 -13.46 -23.44 21.92
N TYR A 312 -13.58 -22.26 21.32
CA TYR A 312 -14.88 -21.65 21.06
C TYR A 312 -15.71 -22.52 20.14
N ALA A 313 -15.19 -22.94 18.99
CA ALA A 313 -15.94 -23.75 18.02
C ALA A 313 -16.44 -25.07 18.63
N LEU A 314 -15.62 -25.73 19.45
CA LEU A 314 -15.98 -26.97 20.15
C LEU A 314 -16.94 -26.77 21.35
N SER A 315 -17.20 -25.52 21.77
CA SER A 315 -18.19 -25.24 22.80
C SER A 315 -19.62 -25.40 22.28
N PRO A 316 -20.61 -25.63 23.16
CA PRO A 316 -22.02 -25.65 22.77
C PRO A 316 -22.47 -24.37 22.06
N GLN A 317 -21.98 -23.21 22.49
CA GLN A 317 -22.33 -21.91 21.90
C GLN A 317 -21.67 -21.70 20.52
N GLY A 318 -20.44 -22.19 20.37
CA GLY A 318 -19.64 -21.97 19.15
C GLY A 318 -19.84 -23.02 18.06
N GLY A 319 -20.51 -24.14 18.32
CA GLY A 319 -21.11 -24.91 17.23
C GLY A 319 -21.06 -26.42 17.32
N ALA A 320 -20.54 -26.97 18.41
CA ALA A 320 -20.64 -28.41 18.67
C ALA A 320 -22.10 -28.92 18.73
N ALA A 321 -23.07 -28.03 19.00
CA ALA A 321 -24.50 -28.31 19.05
C ALA A 321 -25.31 -27.56 17.98
N ASP A 322 -24.72 -27.23 16.83
CA ASP A 322 -25.32 -26.31 15.84
C ASP A 322 -26.52 -26.85 15.06
N ARG A 323 -27.01 -28.06 15.36
CA ARG A 323 -28.22 -28.58 14.72
C ARG A 323 -29.36 -28.63 15.73
N GLU A 324 -30.36 -27.79 15.49
CA GLU A 324 -31.61 -27.76 16.25
C GLU A 324 -32.76 -28.17 15.32
N THR A 325 -33.60 -29.10 15.75
CA THR A 325 -34.72 -29.62 14.94
C THR A 325 -36.01 -29.58 15.77
N GLY A 326 -37.06 -28.98 15.21
CA GLY A 326 -38.39 -28.95 15.79
C GLY A 326 -39.46 -29.41 14.78
N PRO A 327 -40.75 -29.37 15.15
CA PRO A 327 -41.83 -29.79 14.25
C PRO A 327 -41.86 -28.93 12.97
N GLY A 328 -41.48 -29.52 11.84
CA GLY A 328 -41.49 -28.85 10.53
C GLY A 328 -40.30 -27.93 10.24
N TRP A 329 -39.26 -27.88 11.09
CA TRP A 329 -38.10 -27.02 10.85
C TRP A 329 -36.78 -27.61 11.36
N THR A 330 -35.68 -27.20 10.73
CA THR A 330 -34.31 -27.48 11.17
C THR A 330 -33.48 -26.22 10.99
N ARG A 331 -32.72 -25.85 12.02
CA ARG A 331 -31.74 -24.78 11.97
C ARG A 331 -30.35 -25.37 12.08
N ARG A 332 -29.45 -24.94 11.20
CA ARG A 332 -28.02 -25.26 11.29
C ARG A 332 -27.14 -24.13 10.81
N ARG A 333 -25.91 -24.05 11.33
CA ARG A 333 -24.85 -23.23 10.73
C ARG A 333 -24.22 -24.00 9.56
N VAL A 334 -23.93 -23.28 8.48
CA VAL A 334 -23.25 -23.79 7.28
C VAL A 334 -22.14 -22.82 6.90
N PRO A 335 -21.05 -23.28 6.25
CA PRO A 335 -20.04 -22.38 5.73
C PRO A 335 -20.66 -21.36 4.78
N LEU A 336 -20.07 -20.16 4.75
CA LEU A 336 -20.37 -19.14 3.76
C LEU A 336 -19.87 -19.58 2.37
N GLY A 337 -18.72 -20.26 2.33
CA GLY A 337 -18.12 -20.81 1.12
C GLY A 337 -16.67 -20.38 0.95
N VAL A 338 -16.35 -19.64 -0.10
CA VAL A 338 -14.99 -19.10 -0.35
C VAL A 338 -14.88 -17.69 0.24
N VAL A 339 -13.91 -17.49 1.14
CA VAL A 339 -13.67 -16.22 1.83
C VAL A 339 -12.46 -15.51 1.22
N GLY A 340 -12.65 -14.26 0.79
CA GLY A 340 -11.56 -13.37 0.42
C GLY A 340 -10.95 -12.73 1.67
N LEU A 341 -9.67 -12.99 1.93
CA LEU A 341 -8.94 -12.49 3.10
C LEU A 341 -7.86 -11.48 2.67
N VAL A 342 -7.87 -10.29 3.26
CA VAL A 342 -6.77 -9.32 3.14
C VAL A 342 -6.25 -8.91 4.52
N THR A 343 -4.93 -8.96 4.71
CA THR A 343 -4.29 -8.75 6.03
C THR A 343 -3.21 -7.67 5.97
N PRO A 344 -2.96 -6.95 7.08
CA PRO A 344 -1.98 -5.88 7.15
C PRO A 344 -0.58 -6.44 7.42
N TRP A 345 0.40 -5.53 7.42
CA TRP A 345 1.81 -5.84 7.66
C TRP A 345 2.25 -5.76 9.12
N ASN A 346 1.50 -5.11 10.01
CA ASN A 346 1.97 -4.78 11.36
C ASN A 346 1.94 -5.97 12.34
N ASN A 347 1.02 -6.91 12.14
CA ASN A 347 1.03 -8.23 12.75
C ASN A 347 0.79 -9.29 11.66
N PRO A 348 1.83 -9.61 10.88
CA PRO A 348 1.74 -10.46 9.69
C PRO A 348 1.55 -11.95 10.02
N LEU A 349 1.62 -12.36 11.29
CA LEU A 349 1.37 -13.73 11.74
C LEU A 349 0.04 -13.86 12.49
N ALA A 350 -0.17 -13.04 13.52
CA ALA A 350 -1.31 -13.19 14.41
C ALA A 350 -2.64 -12.79 13.75
N ILE A 351 -2.68 -11.70 12.98
CA ILE A 351 -3.92 -11.25 12.32
C ILE A 351 -4.39 -12.26 11.26
N PRO A 352 -3.54 -12.76 10.35
CA PRO A 352 -3.95 -13.80 9.42
C PRO A 352 -4.44 -15.07 10.12
N LEU A 353 -3.69 -15.61 11.08
CA LEU A 353 -4.07 -16.84 11.78
C LEU A 353 -5.36 -16.68 12.58
N GLY A 354 -5.59 -15.51 13.19
CA GLY A 354 -6.84 -15.18 13.87
C GLY A 354 -8.06 -15.10 12.95
N LYS A 355 -7.88 -14.93 11.64
CA LYS A 355 -8.97 -14.95 10.63
C LYS A 355 -9.09 -16.30 9.92
N LEU A 356 -7.95 -16.92 9.59
CA LEU A 356 -7.88 -18.23 8.96
C LEU A 356 -8.47 -19.30 9.87
N ALA A 357 -8.11 -19.32 11.17
CA ALA A 357 -8.57 -20.33 12.11
C ALA A 357 -10.11 -20.43 12.18
N PRO A 358 -10.88 -19.36 12.47
CA PRO A 358 -12.33 -19.46 12.47
C PRO A 358 -12.91 -19.76 11.08
N ALA A 359 -12.39 -19.16 10.01
CA ALA A 359 -12.89 -19.43 8.66
C ALA A 359 -12.80 -20.93 8.31
N LEU A 360 -11.64 -21.54 8.57
CA LEU A 360 -11.36 -22.95 8.33
C LEU A 360 -12.16 -23.84 9.28
N LEU A 361 -12.25 -23.54 10.58
CA LEU A 361 -13.03 -24.31 11.55
C LEU A 361 -14.51 -24.43 11.18
N TYR A 362 -15.10 -23.40 10.56
CA TYR A 362 -16.48 -23.45 10.08
C TYR A 362 -16.64 -23.98 8.65
N GLY A 363 -15.59 -24.57 8.07
CA GLY A 363 -15.65 -25.27 6.78
C GLY A 363 -15.56 -24.35 5.55
N ASN A 364 -15.13 -23.10 5.73
CA ASN A 364 -14.86 -22.20 4.60
C ASN A 364 -13.48 -22.48 4.01
N THR A 365 -13.32 -22.14 2.74
CA THR A 365 -12.01 -22.04 2.09
C THR A 365 -11.61 -20.58 1.96
N VAL A 366 -10.32 -20.29 1.80
CA VAL A 366 -9.81 -18.92 1.84
C VAL A 366 -8.91 -18.63 0.64
N VAL A 367 -9.13 -17.48 0.00
CA VAL A 367 -8.17 -16.85 -0.91
C VAL A 367 -7.57 -15.66 -0.18
N TRP A 368 -6.29 -15.73 0.14
CA TRP A 368 -5.60 -14.79 1.01
C TRP A 368 -4.61 -13.92 0.23
N LYS A 369 -4.72 -12.61 0.40
CA LYS A 369 -3.75 -11.61 -0.07
C LYS A 369 -3.15 -10.82 1.10
N PRO A 370 -1.89 -11.07 1.48
CA PRO A 370 -1.22 -10.31 2.54
C PRO A 370 -0.81 -8.92 2.04
N ALA A 371 -0.44 -8.04 2.98
CA ALA A 371 0.36 -6.87 2.66
C ALA A 371 1.75 -7.30 2.19
N ILE A 372 2.38 -6.49 1.33
CA ILE A 372 3.71 -6.79 0.77
C ILE A 372 4.77 -6.96 1.88
N PRO A 373 4.86 -6.06 2.88
CA PRO A 373 5.61 -6.38 4.08
C PRO A 373 4.88 -7.48 4.87
N GLY A 374 5.54 -8.60 5.12
CA GLY A 374 4.92 -9.81 5.68
C GLY A 374 4.54 -10.87 4.63
N ALA A 375 4.82 -10.62 3.35
CA ALA A 375 4.52 -11.58 2.27
C ALA A 375 5.28 -12.92 2.42
N GLY A 376 6.51 -12.89 2.93
CA GLY A 376 7.28 -14.12 3.17
C GLY A 376 6.70 -14.92 4.34
N ILE A 377 6.25 -14.23 5.39
CA ILE A 377 5.59 -14.84 6.56
C ILE A 377 4.28 -15.50 6.14
N ALA A 378 3.56 -14.90 5.19
CA ALA A 378 2.36 -15.48 4.63
C ALA A 378 2.63 -16.79 3.88
N GLY A 379 3.72 -16.83 3.10
CA GLY A 379 4.21 -18.07 2.49
C GLY A 379 4.49 -19.15 3.54
N ARG A 380 5.20 -18.80 4.62
CA ARG A 380 5.49 -19.76 5.70
C ARG A 380 4.23 -20.25 6.40
N ILE A 381 3.22 -19.40 6.64
CA ILE A 381 1.93 -19.84 7.19
C ILE A 381 1.28 -20.89 6.27
N CYS A 382 1.27 -20.66 4.95
CA CYS A 382 0.71 -21.63 4.00
C CYS A 382 1.46 -22.97 4.02
N GLU A 383 2.78 -22.95 4.16
CA GLU A 383 3.57 -24.17 4.34
C GLU A 383 3.21 -24.90 5.64
N LEU A 384 3.11 -24.20 6.77
CA LEU A 384 2.73 -24.78 8.06
C LEU A 384 1.33 -25.40 8.06
N LEU A 385 0.37 -24.76 7.38
CA LEU A 385 -0.98 -25.29 7.18
C LEU A 385 -0.94 -26.63 6.41
N ARG A 386 -0.15 -26.69 5.34
CA ARG A 386 0.03 -27.89 4.51
C ARG A 386 0.77 -29.00 5.27
N GLU A 387 1.87 -28.68 5.93
CA GLU A 387 2.66 -29.63 6.73
C GLU A 387 1.87 -30.20 7.91
N SER A 388 0.83 -29.51 8.36
CA SER A 388 -0.12 -30.01 9.37
C SER A 388 -1.16 -30.98 8.81
N GLY A 389 -1.11 -31.34 7.52
CA GLY A 389 -2.05 -32.26 6.88
C GLY A 389 -3.36 -31.60 6.43
N GLY A 390 -3.35 -30.29 6.22
CA GLY A 390 -4.52 -29.56 5.72
C GLY A 390 -4.92 -29.96 4.31
N PRO A 391 -6.20 -29.80 3.93
CA PRO A 391 -6.63 -30.10 2.56
C PRO A 391 -5.98 -29.14 1.58
N ALA A 392 -5.53 -29.71 0.46
CA ALA A 392 -5.02 -28.96 -0.66
C ALA A 392 -6.10 -27.97 -1.16
N GLY A 393 -5.75 -26.67 -1.19
CA GLY A 393 -6.65 -25.61 -1.68
C GLY A 393 -7.61 -25.04 -0.62
N ALA A 394 -7.61 -25.54 0.61
CA ALA A 394 -8.38 -24.93 1.71
C ALA A 394 -7.95 -23.49 1.98
N VAL A 395 -6.67 -23.20 1.77
CA VAL A 395 -6.11 -21.85 1.72
C VAL A 395 -5.30 -21.72 0.44
N THR A 396 -5.57 -20.68 -0.34
CA THR A 396 -4.75 -20.25 -1.47
C THR A 396 -4.19 -18.87 -1.17
N LEU A 397 -2.91 -18.65 -1.49
CA LEU A 397 -2.23 -17.37 -1.28
C LEU A 397 -2.03 -16.70 -2.63
N ILE A 398 -2.37 -15.42 -2.72
CA ILE A 398 -2.04 -14.56 -3.86
C ILE A 398 -1.23 -13.36 -3.38
N GLN A 399 -0.09 -13.11 -4.03
CA GLN A 399 0.69 -11.91 -3.76
C GLN A 399 0.18 -10.73 -4.59
N GLY A 400 0.28 -9.52 -4.07
CA GLY A 400 -0.10 -8.35 -4.84
C GLY A 400 -0.26 -7.07 -4.05
N ASP A 401 -0.69 -6.03 -4.74
CA ASP A 401 -0.85 -4.69 -4.21
C ASP A 401 -2.31 -4.43 -3.78
N ASN A 402 -2.71 -3.16 -3.72
CA ASN A 402 -4.09 -2.78 -3.42
C ASN A 402 -5.05 -3.18 -4.55
N ARG A 403 -4.61 -3.13 -5.80
CA ARG A 403 -5.42 -3.48 -6.97
C ARG A 403 -5.73 -4.98 -6.97
N THR A 404 -4.76 -5.82 -6.62
CA THR A 404 -5.01 -7.26 -6.42
C THR A 404 -6.08 -7.51 -5.35
N GLY A 405 -6.08 -6.71 -4.27
CA GLY A 405 -7.14 -6.76 -3.25
C GLY A 405 -8.52 -6.37 -3.78
N GLU A 406 -8.62 -5.29 -4.55
CA GLU A 406 -9.87 -4.90 -5.21
C GLU A 406 -10.39 -5.98 -6.17
N LEU A 407 -9.49 -6.62 -6.94
CA LEU A 407 -9.84 -7.72 -7.83
C LEU A 407 -10.40 -8.91 -7.05
N LEU A 408 -9.78 -9.26 -5.91
CA LEU A 408 -10.28 -10.31 -5.01
C LEU A 408 -11.68 -9.98 -4.49
N PHE A 409 -11.92 -8.76 -4.02
CA PHE A 409 -13.24 -8.37 -3.52
C PHE A 409 -14.31 -8.36 -4.62
N ALA A 410 -13.91 -8.05 -5.85
CA ALA A 410 -14.81 -8.04 -7.01
C ALA A 410 -15.06 -9.42 -7.63
N ASP A 411 -14.28 -10.45 -7.30
CA ASP A 411 -14.36 -11.76 -7.94
C ASP A 411 -15.68 -12.46 -7.62
N PRO A 412 -16.53 -12.80 -8.61
CA PRO A 412 -17.88 -13.33 -8.40
C PRO A 412 -17.94 -14.63 -7.60
N GLN A 413 -16.82 -15.37 -7.48
CA GLN A 413 -16.74 -16.63 -6.75
C GLN A 413 -16.38 -16.46 -5.26
N ILE A 414 -16.17 -15.24 -4.76
CA ILE A 414 -15.98 -15.00 -3.32
C ILE A 414 -17.34 -14.83 -2.61
N ASP A 415 -17.63 -15.61 -1.58
CA ASP A 415 -18.92 -15.58 -0.89
C ASP A 415 -18.94 -14.62 0.31
N ALA A 416 -17.77 -14.30 0.87
CA ALA A 416 -17.61 -13.32 1.94
C ALA A 416 -16.20 -12.72 1.94
N VAL A 417 -16.07 -11.51 2.48
CA VAL A 417 -14.79 -10.80 2.58
C VAL A 417 -14.46 -10.51 4.03
N THR A 418 -13.21 -10.71 4.41
CA THR A 418 -12.66 -10.24 5.67
C THR A 418 -11.36 -9.46 5.43
N LEU A 419 -11.30 -8.25 5.94
CA LEU A 419 -10.20 -7.31 5.76
C LEU A 419 -9.72 -6.83 7.13
N THR A 420 -8.41 -6.75 7.30
CA THR A 420 -7.81 -5.82 8.26
C THR A 420 -6.87 -4.88 7.53
N GLY A 421 -7.07 -3.57 7.68
CA GLY A 421 -6.33 -2.59 6.89
C GLY A 421 -6.69 -1.14 7.17
N SER A 422 -6.42 -0.28 6.19
CA SER A 422 -6.70 1.15 6.29
C SER A 422 -8.18 1.46 6.10
N MET A 423 -8.64 2.61 6.59
CA MET A 423 -9.98 3.11 6.30
C MET A 423 -10.27 3.16 4.79
N ALA A 424 -9.29 3.57 3.98
CA ALA A 424 -9.46 3.63 2.52
C ALA A 424 -9.70 2.23 1.91
N ALA A 425 -8.96 1.21 2.35
CA ALA A 425 -9.18 -0.17 1.92
C ALA A 425 -10.54 -0.69 2.39
N GLY A 426 -10.96 -0.35 3.61
CA GLY A 426 -12.28 -0.68 4.15
C GLY A 426 -13.42 -0.11 3.32
N MET A 427 -13.36 1.17 2.96
CA MET A 427 -14.37 1.81 2.12
C MET A 427 -14.42 1.19 0.72
N ALA A 428 -13.26 0.87 0.13
CA ALA A 428 -13.19 0.20 -1.17
C ALA A 428 -13.82 -1.20 -1.10
N ALA A 429 -13.48 -1.99 -0.09
CA ALA A 429 -14.06 -3.31 0.15
C ALA A 429 -15.58 -3.21 0.36
N GLN A 430 -16.05 -2.26 1.16
CA GLN A 430 -17.47 -2.03 1.43
C GLN A 430 -18.24 -1.75 0.14
N ALA A 431 -17.74 -0.86 -0.72
CA ALA A 431 -18.39 -0.53 -1.99
C ALA A 431 -18.52 -1.77 -2.91
N LEU A 432 -17.44 -2.53 -3.06
CA LEU A 432 -17.42 -3.73 -3.90
C LEU A 432 -18.32 -4.85 -3.33
N CYS A 433 -18.26 -5.08 -2.02
CA CYS A 433 -19.07 -6.09 -1.36
C CYS A 433 -20.57 -5.73 -1.41
N ALA A 434 -20.93 -4.45 -1.29
CA ALA A 434 -22.32 -3.99 -1.37
C ALA A 434 -22.93 -4.26 -2.75
N VAL A 435 -22.20 -3.99 -3.83
CA VAL A 435 -22.64 -4.30 -5.22
C VAL A 435 -22.88 -5.81 -5.37
N ARG A 436 -22.02 -6.63 -4.78
CA ARG A 436 -22.08 -8.09 -4.86
C ARG A 436 -23.01 -8.74 -3.83
N ARG A 437 -23.46 -7.98 -2.84
CA ARG A 437 -24.28 -8.45 -1.70
C ARG A 437 -23.63 -9.58 -0.90
N VAL A 438 -22.30 -9.51 -0.75
CA VAL A 438 -21.53 -10.46 0.06
C VAL A 438 -21.22 -9.85 1.44
N PRO A 439 -21.20 -10.63 2.53
CA PRO A 439 -20.84 -10.13 3.85
C PRO A 439 -19.41 -9.59 3.87
N LEU A 440 -19.21 -8.48 4.59
CA LEU A 440 -17.90 -7.89 4.85
C LEU A 440 -17.66 -7.80 6.36
N GLN A 441 -16.55 -8.38 6.81
CA GLN A 441 -15.95 -8.08 8.11
C GLN A 441 -14.73 -7.19 7.88
N ALA A 442 -14.70 -5.99 8.48
CA ALA A 442 -13.57 -5.07 8.35
C ALA A 442 -13.08 -4.59 9.72
N GLU A 443 -11.80 -4.81 10.01
CA GLU A 443 -11.09 -4.21 11.15
C GLU A 443 -10.19 -3.09 10.60
N LEU A 444 -10.50 -1.84 10.95
CA LEU A 444 -9.87 -0.68 10.34
C LEU A 444 -9.03 0.11 11.36
N GLY A 445 -8.45 1.23 10.93
CA GLY A 445 -7.70 2.11 11.81
C GLY A 445 -8.57 2.73 12.92
N GLY A 446 -7.99 2.93 14.10
CA GLY A 446 -8.63 3.58 15.23
C GLY A 446 -8.03 4.95 15.56
N ASN A 447 -8.82 5.80 16.21
CA ASN A 447 -8.35 7.03 16.88
C ASN A 447 -8.50 6.87 18.40
N ASN A 448 -7.74 5.92 18.94
CA ASN A 448 -7.89 5.43 20.31
C ASN A 448 -7.44 6.49 21.31
N ALA A 449 -8.23 6.65 22.38
CA ALA A 449 -7.94 7.58 23.47
C ALA A 449 -7.63 6.81 24.76
N ALA A 450 -6.60 7.25 25.49
CA ALA A 450 -6.48 6.94 26.91
C ALA A 450 -7.18 8.03 27.70
N ILE A 451 -7.95 7.66 28.72
CA ILE A 451 -8.59 8.61 29.64
C ILE A 451 -7.90 8.46 31.00
N VAL A 452 -7.32 9.55 31.49
CA VAL A 452 -6.63 9.63 32.80
C VAL A 452 -7.51 10.46 33.73
N TRP A 453 -8.01 9.84 34.78
CA TRP A 453 -8.94 10.47 35.72
C TRP A 453 -8.23 10.99 36.98
N GLY A 454 -8.93 11.78 37.78
CA GLY A 454 -8.37 12.52 38.92
C GLY A 454 -7.68 11.66 39.98
N ASP A 455 -8.07 10.40 40.11
CA ASP A 455 -7.55 9.43 41.09
C ASP A 455 -6.50 8.45 40.50
N THR A 456 -6.11 8.63 39.24
CA THR A 456 -5.14 7.75 38.57
C THR A 456 -3.72 7.98 39.07
N ASP A 457 -2.94 6.91 39.26
CA ASP A 457 -1.47 7.00 39.40
C ASP A 457 -0.88 7.49 38.07
N LEU A 458 -0.39 8.74 38.06
CA LEU A 458 0.07 9.38 36.83
C LEU A 458 1.37 8.79 36.30
N ALA A 459 2.29 8.38 37.17
CA ALA A 459 3.57 7.81 36.75
C ALA A 459 3.36 6.44 36.12
N GLU A 460 2.51 5.59 36.72
CA GLU A 460 2.14 4.31 36.13
C GLU A 460 1.36 4.49 34.82
N ALA A 461 0.37 5.39 34.80
CA ALA A 461 -0.40 5.69 33.60
C ALA A 461 0.48 6.20 32.46
N ALA A 462 1.40 7.13 32.75
CA ALA A 462 2.33 7.69 31.78
C ALA A 462 3.21 6.60 31.14
N ARG A 463 3.76 5.66 31.93
CA ARG A 463 4.56 4.54 31.40
C ARG A 463 3.74 3.63 30.48
N LYS A 464 2.53 3.23 30.90
CA LYS A 464 1.65 2.38 30.09
C LYS A 464 1.22 3.07 28.81
N ILE A 465 0.87 4.36 28.90
CA ILE A 465 0.44 5.16 27.76
C ILE A 465 1.60 5.39 26.79
N ALA A 466 2.81 5.71 27.27
CA ALA A 466 3.99 5.84 26.41
C ALA A 466 4.26 4.54 25.63
N ALA A 467 4.23 3.39 26.29
CA ALA A 467 4.38 2.09 25.63
C ALA A 467 3.26 1.82 24.60
N ALA A 468 2.00 2.17 24.92
CA ALA A 468 0.87 1.98 24.02
C ALA A 468 0.85 2.95 22.82
N CYS A 469 1.42 4.15 22.99
CA CYS A 469 1.57 5.16 21.94
C CYS A 469 2.72 4.82 20.99
N PHE A 470 3.89 4.49 21.55
CA PHE A 470 5.15 4.45 20.81
C PHE A 470 5.70 3.04 20.57
N GLY A 471 5.21 2.02 21.27
CA GLY A 471 5.59 0.62 21.03
C GLY A 471 5.35 0.21 19.58
N ALA A 472 6.31 -0.52 18.99
CA ALA A 472 6.38 -0.79 17.55
C ALA A 472 6.27 0.47 16.66
N ALA A 473 6.84 1.59 17.13
CA ALA A 473 6.75 2.93 16.51
C ALA A 473 5.32 3.45 16.32
N GLY A 474 4.38 3.03 17.18
CA GLY A 474 2.97 3.44 17.11
C GLY A 474 2.19 2.84 15.93
N GLN A 475 2.74 1.81 15.29
CA GLN A 475 2.18 1.16 14.10
C GLN A 475 1.17 0.06 14.43
N ARG A 476 0.31 0.30 15.42
CA ARG A 476 -0.75 -0.63 15.86
C ARG A 476 -2.12 0.02 15.65
N CYS A 477 -3.13 -0.76 15.27
CA CYS A 477 -4.50 -0.26 15.14
C CYS A 477 -5.09 0.18 16.49
N THR A 478 -4.61 -0.43 17.58
CA THR A 478 -4.98 -0.14 18.98
C THR A 478 -4.07 0.89 19.65
N ALA A 479 -3.05 1.42 18.96
CA ALA A 479 -2.15 2.41 19.55
C ALA A 479 -2.93 3.65 20.01
N ASN A 480 -2.59 4.17 21.18
CA ASN A 480 -3.18 5.40 21.69
C ASN A 480 -2.71 6.57 20.82
N ARG A 481 -3.68 7.32 20.28
CA ARG A 481 -3.44 8.52 19.45
C ARG A 481 -3.73 9.80 20.22
N ARG A 482 -4.54 9.70 21.27
CA ARG A 482 -4.95 10.82 22.11
C ARG A 482 -4.90 10.40 23.57
N VAL A 483 -4.59 11.37 24.42
CA VAL A 483 -4.76 11.25 25.87
C VAL A 483 -5.70 12.36 26.31
N ILE A 484 -6.75 11.99 27.05
CA ILE A 484 -7.74 12.89 27.63
C ILE A 484 -7.52 12.85 29.14
N ILE A 485 -7.27 14.00 29.74
CA ILE A 485 -6.96 14.09 31.16
C ILE A 485 -7.72 15.24 31.82
N GLU A 486 -8.03 15.07 33.11
CA GLU A 486 -8.56 16.13 33.94
C GLU A 486 -7.60 17.34 33.99
N ARG A 487 -8.13 18.52 33.69
CA ARG A 487 -7.36 19.76 33.54
C ARG A 487 -6.43 20.02 34.72
N ALA A 488 -6.91 19.79 35.95
CA ALA A 488 -6.16 20.04 37.19
C ALA A 488 -4.86 19.23 37.30
N ARG A 489 -4.75 18.08 36.62
CA ARG A 489 -3.59 17.18 36.66
C ARG A 489 -2.77 17.16 35.37
N SER A 490 -3.12 18.00 34.39
CA SER A 490 -2.57 17.96 33.03
C SER A 490 -1.06 18.25 32.97
N GLU A 491 -0.57 19.25 33.70
CA GLU A 491 0.86 19.60 33.71
C GLU A 491 1.72 18.52 34.38
N GLU A 492 1.23 17.96 35.49
CA GLU A 492 1.89 16.88 36.21
C GLU A 492 2.01 15.64 35.33
N PHE A 493 0.90 15.22 34.73
CA PHE A 493 0.91 14.07 33.84
C PHE A 493 1.75 14.31 32.58
N LEU A 494 1.77 15.52 32.02
CA LEU A 494 2.61 15.82 30.87
C LEU A 494 4.10 15.62 31.21
N ARG A 495 4.53 16.01 32.41
CA ARG A 495 5.90 15.73 32.87
C ARG A 495 6.18 14.24 32.96
N GLU A 496 5.29 13.48 33.61
CA GLU A 496 5.42 12.02 33.71
C GLU A 496 5.45 11.33 32.33
N LEU A 497 4.60 11.76 31.41
CA LEU A 497 4.55 11.22 30.04
C LEU A 497 5.81 11.55 29.25
N CYS A 498 6.34 12.78 29.36
CA CYS A 498 7.60 13.16 28.74
C CYS A 498 8.76 12.32 29.29
N LEU A 499 8.83 12.12 30.62
CA LEU A 499 9.84 11.28 31.26
C LEU A 499 9.74 9.83 30.80
N ALA A 500 8.53 9.25 30.80
CA ALA A 500 8.30 7.89 30.35
C ALA A 500 8.66 7.70 28.86
N THR A 501 8.33 8.69 28.02
CA THR A 501 8.64 8.66 26.58
C THR A 501 10.14 8.78 26.34
N ALA A 502 10.83 9.67 27.05
CA ALA A 502 12.29 9.84 26.96
C ALA A 502 13.06 8.60 27.44
N GLY A 503 12.46 7.77 28.28
CA GLY A 503 13.04 6.51 28.73
C GLY A 503 13.00 5.37 27.70
N LEU A 504 12.17 5.48 26.65
CA LEU A 504 12.04 4.44 25.63
C LEU A 504 13.32 4.32 24.80
N GLN A 505 13.82 3.09 24.66
CA GLN A 505 15.00 2.81 23.85
C GLN A 505 14.58 2.58 22.39
N TRP A 506 15.11 3.41 21.48
CA TRP A 506 14.95 3.20 20.05
C TRP A 506 16.28 2.72 19.45
N GLY A 507 16.22 1.82 18.46
CA GLY A 507 17.45 1.22 17.94
C GLY A 507 17.22 0.04 17.00
N ASP A 508 18.24 -0.82 16.90
CA ASP A 508 18.13 -2.06 16.13
C ASP A 508 17.04 -2.95 16.74
N PRO A 509 15.99 -3.34 15.99
CA PRO A 509 14.93 -4.18 16.51
C PRO A 509 15.40 -5.58 16.95
N ARG A 510 16.63 -6.01 16.63
CA ARG A 510 17.24 -7.23 17.17
C ARG A 510 17.85 -7.08 18.57
N ASP A 511 18.09 -5.86 19.05
CA ASP A 511 18.53 -5.65 20.44
C ASP A 511 17.33 -5.87 21.38
N GLU A 512 17.48 -6.74 22.38
CA GLU A 512 16.47 -7.05 23.40
C GLU A 512 16.01 -5.81 24.18
N ARG A 513 16.85 -4.78 24.24
CA ARG A 513 16.55 -3.53 24.95
C ARG A 513 15.72 -2.57 24.11
N THR A 514 15.60 -2.78 22.80
CA THR A 514 14.86 -1.88 21.92
C THR A 514 13.36 -1.96 22.20
N ASP A 515 12.76 -0.83 22.55
CA ASP A 515 11.30 -0.64 22.69
C ASP A 515 10.67 -0.13 21.39
N VAL A 516 11.44 0.65 20.60
CA VAL A 516 10.95 1.32 19.38
C VAL A 516 11.87 1.01 18.19
N GLY A 517 11.38 0.19 17.26
CA GLY A 517 12.04 -0.09 15.99
C GLY A 517 11.75 0.95 14.90
N PRO A 518 12.25 0.77 13.67
CA PRO A 518 11.93 1.65 12.55
C PRO A 518 10.46 1.59 12.15
N VAL A 519 9.98 2.67 11.53
CA VAL A 519 8.72 2.64 10.78
C VAL A 519 8.85 1.81 9.50
N ILE A 520 7.75 1.21 9.05
CA ILE A 520 7.71 0.18 7.99
C ILE A 520 8.24 0.68 6.63
N SER A 521 8.17 1.99 6.37
CA SER A 521 8.57 2.56 5.07
C SER A 521 8.91 4.05 5.19
N SER A 522 9.59 4.59 4.17
CA SER A 522 9.81 6.03 4.03
C SER A 522 8.50 6.81 3.93
N THR A 523 7.50 6.28 3.24
CA THR A 523 6.16 6.87 3.16
C THR A 523 5.48 6.94 4.53
N ALA A 524 5.69 5.93 5.38
CA ALA A 524 5.18 5.96 6.75
C ALA A 524 5.91 6.99 7.62
N LEU A 525 7.21 7.23 7.40
CA LEU A 525 7.99 8.25 8.10
C LEU A 525 7.55 9.68 7.76
N GLN A 526 7.12 9.91 6.52
CA GLN A 526 6.71 11.24 6.04
C GLN A 526 5.31 11.65 6.50
N ARG A 527 4.48 10.69 6.93
CA ARG A 527 3.12 10.92 7.42
C ARG A 527 3.14 11.15 8.92
#